data_AF-A0A8T4JJK2-F1
#
_entry.id   AF-A0A8T4JJK2-F1
#
_cell.length_a   1.000
_cell.length_b   1.000
_cell.length_c   1.000
_cell.angle_alpha   90.00
_cell.angle_beta   90.00
_cell.angle_gamma   90.00
#
_symmetry.space_group_name_H-M   'P 1'
#
loop_
_entity.id
_entity.type
_entity.pdbx_description
1 polymer ?
#
loop_
_entity_poly.entity_id
_entity_poly.type
_entity_poly.pdbx_seq_one_letter_code
_entity_poly.pdbx_strand_id
1 'polypeptide(L)'
;MKIGVKTYNNKEFLKHFENQVDFFEIMAIRTNNYDFVTELNKPIVIHAEHRLFGVNFADSKLIKANLDSINFAKKIADLSNSNKIIVHPGDL
;
A
#
# COMPACT_ATOMS: atom_id res chain seq x y z
N MET A 1 15.62 -14.48 -6.30
CA MET A 1 14.82 -13.89 -5.20
C MET A 1 14.83 -12.37 -5.38
N LYS A 2 13.72 -11.67 -5.12
CA LYS A 2 13.66 -10.20 -5.15
C LYS A 2 13.56 -9.64 -3.73
N ILE A 3 14.21 -8.53 -3.45
CA ILE A 3 14.23 -7.87 -2.14
C ILE A 3 13.61 -6.48 -2.30
N GLY A 4 12.74 -6.10 -1.36
CA GLY A 4 12.07 -4.81 -1.35
C GLY A 4 12.03 -4.20 0.03
N VAL A 5 11.77 -2.89 0.09
CA VAL A 5 11.53 -2.15 1.34
C VAL A 5 10.12 -1.62 1.38
N LYS A 6 9.58 -1.51 2.60
CA LYS A 6 8.22 -1.06 2.85
C LYS A 6 8.20 0.33 3.48
N THR A 7 7.28 1.18 3.06
CA THR A 7 6.96 2.42 3.76
C THR A 7 5.45 2.68 3.80
N TYR A 8 5.05 3.68 4.59
CA TYR A 8 3.70 4.24 4.57
C TYR A 8 3.66 5.39 3.56
N ASN A 9 4.23 6.54 3.92
CA ASN A 9 4.29 7.77 3.14
C ASN A 9 5.65 8.41 3.41
N ASN A 10 6.70 7.98 2.72
CA ASN A 10 8.01 8.60 2.86
C ASN A 10 8.80 8.47 1.55
N LYS A 11 8.69 9.49 0.70
CA LYS A 11 9.40 9.57 -0.58
C LYS A 11 10.92 9.52 -0.40
N GLU A 12 11.46 10.24 0.59
CA GLU A 12 12.90 10.33 0.83
C GLU A 12 13.50 8.98 1.21
N PHE A 13 12.80 8.22 2.06
CA PHE A 13 13.16 6.85 2.39
C PHE A 13 13.24 5.97 1.14
N LEU A 14 12.23 6.02 0.27
CA LEU A 14 12.24 5.22 -0.96
C LEU A 14 13.37 5.63 -1.90
N LYS A 15 13.64 6.94 -2.03
CA LYS A 15 14.76 7.44 -2.83
C LYS A 15 16.12 7.01 -2.27
N HIS A 16 16.29 6.96 -0.95
CA HIS A 16 17.50 6.43 -0.32
C HIS A 16 17.78 4.96 -0.69
N PHE A 17 16.72 4.15 -0.81
CA PHE A 17 16.83 2.73 -1.14
C PHE A 17 16.70 2.41 -2.64
N GLU A 18 16.45 3.38 -3.51
CA GLU A 18 16.10 3.15 -4.92
C GLU A 18 17.13 2.29 -5.67
N ASN A 19 18.43 2.41 -5.36
CA ASN A 19 19.47 1.61 -6.00
C ASN A 19 19.84 0.32 -5.26
N GLN A 20 19.18 0.02 -4.14
CA GLN A 20 19.52 -1.10 -3.24
C GLN A 20 18.46 -2.22 -3.27
N VAL A 21 17.31 -1.99 -3.93
CA VAL A 21 16.17 -2.91 -3.93
C VAL A 21 15.61 -3.17 -5.32
N ASP A 22 14.87 -4.27 -5.44
CA ASP A 22 14.18 -4.68 -6.66
C ASP A 22 12.78 -4.07 -6.80
N PHE A 23 12.14 -3.71 -5.68
CA PHE A 23 10.79 -3.15 -5.64
C PHE A 23 10.53 -2.39 -4.33
N PHE A 24 9.44 -1.63 -4.31
CA PHE A 24 8.91 -0.97 -3.11
C PHE A 24 7.55 -1.56 -2.72
N GLU A 25 7.30 -1.68 -1.42
CA GLU A 25 5.97 -1.92 -0.88
C GLU A 25 5.44 -0.64 -0.23
N ILE A 26 4.23 -0.22 -0.58
CA ILE A 26 3.61 0.99 -0.04
C ILE A 26 2.30 0.63 0.64
N MET A 27 2.18 0.93 1.92
CA MET A 27 0.90 0.81 2.62
C MET A 27 0.00 1.99 2.31
N ALA A 28 -1.07 1.72 1.56
CA ALA A 28 -2.04 2.71 1.12
C ALA A 28 -3.04 3.06 2.25
N ILE A 29 -2.59 3.89 3.18
CA ILE A 29 -3.42 4.51 4.22
C ILE A 29 -4.26 5.63 3.61
N ARG A 30 -5.59 5.57 3.75
CA ARG A 30 -6.59 6.46 3.11
C ARG A 30 -6.39 7.95 3.38
N THR A 31 -5.78 8.30 4.50
CA THR A 31 -5.57 9.69 4.94
C THR A 31 -4.32 10.34 4.35
N ASN A 32 -3.49 9.59 3.61
CA ASN A 32 -2.22 10.09 3.08
C ASN A 32 -2.31 10.45 1.59
N ASN A 33 -1.40 11.32 1.14
CA ASN A 33 -1.17 11.61 -0.27
C ASN A 33 -0.05 10.70 -0.82
N TYR A 34 -0.25 10.19 -2.04
CA TYR A 34 0.67 9.26 -2.72
C TYR A 34 1.08 9.73 -4.12
N ASP A 35 0.97 11.01 -4.46
CA ASP A 35 1.28 11.51 -5.81
C ASP A 35 2.74 11.19 -6.23
N PHE A 36 3.64 11.10 -5.24
CA PHE A 36 5.05 10.75 -5.42
C PHE A 36 5.27 9.35 -6.01
N VAL A 37 4.30 8.43 -5.96
CA VAL A 37 4.48 7.06 -6.47
C VAL A 37 4.69 7.03 -7.98
N THR A 38 4.23 8.06 -8.69
CA THR A 38 4.43 8.24 -10.13
C THR A 38 5.88 8.62 -10.49
N GLU A 39 6.67 9.07 -9.51
CA GLU A 39 8.06 9.53 -9.67
C GLU A 39 9.11 8.44 -9.36
N LEU A 40 8.66 7.24 -9.01
CA LEU A 40 9.53 6.12 -8.63
C LEU A 40 9.76 5.22 -9.83
N ASN A 41 11.03 4.84 -10.06
CA ASN A 41 11.40 4.02 -11.21
C ASN A 41 11.38 2.51 -10.93
N LYS A 42 11.08 2.12 -9.69
CA LYS A 42 11.01 0.71 -9.28
C LYS A 42 9.58 0.21 -9.30
N PRO A 43 9.36 -1.09 -9.58
CA PRO A 43 8.07 -1.73 -9.38
C PRO A 43 7.54 -1.47 -7.97
N ILE A 44 6.25 -1.15 -7.87
CA ILE A 44 5.56 -0.91 -6.60
C ILE A 44 4.58 -2.05 -6.36
N VAL A 45 4.49 -2.48 -5.11
CA VAL A 45 3.45 -3.36 -4.59
C VAL A 45 2.65 -2.58 -3.58
N ILE A 46 1.32 -2.62 -3.69
CA ILE A 46 0.45 -1.90 -2.77
C ILE A 46 0.03 -2.83 -1.64
N HIS A 47 -0.01 -2.31 -0.43
CA HIS A 47 -0.49 -2.98 0.75
C HIS A 47 -1.72 -2.23 1.27
N ALA A 48 -2.89 -2.87 1.29
CA ALA A 48 -4.10 -2.24 1.79
C ALA A 48 -4.01 -2.00 3.30
N GLU A 49 -4.38 -0.80 3.77
CA GLU A 49 -4.37 -0.50 5.21
C GLU A 49 -5.21 -1.52 6.01
N HIS A 50 -4.79 -1.79 7.25
CA HIS A 50 -5.39 -2.82 8.11
C HIS A 50 -5.29 -2.46 9.61
N ARG A 51 -6.10 -3.15 10.42
CA ARG A 51 -6.20 -3.18 11.89
C ARG A 51 -6.07 -1.84 12.62
N LEU A 52 -4.85 -1.33 12.75
CA LEU A 52 -4.53 -0.07 13.43
C LEU A 52 -5.14 1.15 12.73
N PHE A 53 -5.57 0.99 11.48
CA PHE A 53 -6.22 2.04 10.68
C PHE A 53 -7.75 1.90 10.63
N GLY A 54 -8.35 1.18 11.59
CA GLY A 54 -9.81 1.02 11.70
C GLY A 54 -10.42 0.07 10.67
N VAL A 55 -9.61 -0.86 10.14
CA VAL A 55 -9.99 -1.82 9.11
C VAL A 55 -9.79 -3.24 9.64
N ASN A 56 -10.79 -4.09 9.52
CA ASN A 56 -10.63 -5.51 9.80
C ASN A 56 -11.47 -6.28 8.78
N PHE A 57 -10.83 -6.85 7.77
CA PHE A 57 -11.51 -7.50 6.65
C PHE A 57 -12.40 -8.68 7.06
N ALA A 58 -12.17 -9.26 8.24
CA ALA A 58 -13.03 -10.29 8.81
C ALA A 58 -14.25 -9.74 9.58
N ASP A 59 -14.23 -8.47 10.00
CA ASP A 59 -15.31 -7.86 10.78
C ASP A 59 -16.44 -7.33 9.88
N SER A 60 -17.58 -8.01 9.93
CA SER A 60 -18.79 -7.64 9.17
C SER A 60 -19.43 -6.32 9.62
N LYS A 61 -19.10 -5.80 10.80
CA LYS A 61 -19.56 -4.47 11.25
C LYS A 61 -18.77 -3.34 10.59
N LEU A 62 -17.61 -3.65 10.01
CA LEU A 62 -16.70 -2.68 9.39
C LEU A 62 -16.71 -2.73 7.86
N ILE A 63 -17.72 -3.35 7.24
CA ILE A 63 -17.81 -3.54 5.77
C ILE A 63 -17.50 -2.27 4.99
N LYS A 64 -18.07 -1.13 5.38
CA LYS A 64 -17.82 0.14 4.68
C LYS A 64 -16.34 0.55 4.75
N ALA A 65 -15.75 0.56 5.95
CA ALA A 65 -14.35 0.91 6.13
C ALA A 65 -13.41 -0.06 5.39
N ASN A 66 -13.74 -1.35 5.39
CA ASN A 66 -13.03 -2.38 4.66
C ASN A 66 -13.07 -2.13 3.14
N LEU A 67 -14.26 -1.93 2.57
CA LEU A 67 -14.41 -1.66 1.15
C LEU A 67 -13.70 -0.36 0.74
N ASP A 68 -13.81 0.69 1.54
CA ASP A 68 -13.12 1.95 1.30
C ASP A 68 -11.59 1.76 1.28
N SER A 69 -11.04 0.95 2.19
CA SER A 69 -9.61 0.60 2.22
C SER A 69 -9.16 -0.11 0.93
N ILE A 70 -9.89 -1.12 0.49
CA ILE A 70 -9.56 -1.85 -0.75
C ILE A 70 -9.68 -0.95 -1.98
N ASN A 71 -10.75 -0.15 -2.06
CA ASN A 71 -10.93 0.77 -3.18
C ASN A 71 -9.83 1.83 -3.24
N PHE A 72 -9.39 2.32 -2.08
CA PHE A 72 -8.25 3.23 -2.02
C PHE A 72 -6.95 2.55 -2.44
N ALA A 73 -6.66 1.34 -1.94
CA ALA A 73 -5.50 0.57 -2.36
C ALA A 73 -5.50 0.32 -3.88
N LYS A 74 -6.66 0.01 -4.48
CA LYS A 74 -6.82 -0.11 -5.94
C LYS A 74 -6.47 1.19 -6.67
N LYS A 75 -6.99 2.32 -6.19
CA LYS A 75 -6.65 3.64 -6.77
C LYS A 75 -5.13 3.90 -6.76
N ILE A 76 -4.45 3.58 -5.67
CA ILE A 76 -2.98 3.76 -5.59
C ILE A 76 -2.26 2.73 -6.49
N ALA A 77 -2.79 1.52 -6.63
CA ALA A 77 -2.25 0.53 -7.56
C ALA A 77 -2.36 1.01 -9.01
N ASP A 78 -3.50 1.56 -9.41
CA ASP A 78 -3.71 2.15 -10.73
C ASP A 78 -2.74 3.33 -10.95
N LEU A 79 -2.58 4.22 -9.97
CA LEU A 79 -1.67 5.37 -10.04
C LEU A 79 -0.19 4.94 -10.21
N SER A 80 0.20 3.84 -9.59
CA SER A 80 1.57 3.31 -9.60
C SER A 80 1.83 2.25 -10.68
N ASN A 81 0.83 1.91 -11.50
CA ASN A 81 0.84 0.76 -12.41
C ASN A 81 1.22 -0.57 -11.70
N SER A 82 0.84 -0.71 -10.43
CA SER A 82 1.03 -1.96 -9.68
C SER A 82 0.01 -3.01 -10.11
N ASN A 83 0.46 -4.26 -10.25
CA ASN A 83 -0.41 -5.41 -10.51
C ASN A 83 -0.69 -6.25 -9.26
N LYS A 84 -0.28 -5.79 -8.07
CA LYS A 84 -0.41 -6.52 -6.81
C LYS A 84 -0.91 -5.63 -5.69
N ILE A 85 -1.89 -6.17 -4.96
CA ILE A 85 -2.38 -5.61 -3.70
C ILE A 85 -2.26 -6.71 -2.63
N ILE A 86 -1.54 -6.42 -1.56
CA ILE A 86 -1.44 -7.26 -0.36
C ILE A 86 -2.61 -6.89 0.56
N VAL A 87 -3.29 -7.89 1.08
CA VAL A 87 -4.38 -7.74 2.04
C VAL A 87 -4.14 -8.66 3.23
N HIS A 88 -4.54 -8.21 4.41
CA HIS A 88 -4.61 -9.07 5.59
C HIS A 88 -6.00 -9.71 5.65
N PRO A 89 -6.15 -11.01 5.98
CA PRO A 89 -7.45 -11.65 6.09
C PRO A 89 -8.30 -11.08 7.24
N GLY A 90 -7.66 -10.38 8.18
CA GLY A 90 -8.28 -9.93 9.42
C GLY A 90 -8.21 -11.00 10.51
N ASP A 91 -8.69 -10.64 11.69
CA ASP A 91 -8.89 -11.54 12.83
C ASP A 91 -10.40 -11.52 13.16
N LEU A 92 -10.99 -12.67 13.47
CA LEU A 92 -12.43 -12.78 13.80
C LEU A 92 -12.76 -12.20 15.18
#